data_AF-A0A523VS00-F1
#
_entry.id   AF-A0A523VS00-F1
#
_cell.length_a   1.000
_cell.length_b   1.000
_cell.length_c   1.000
_cell.angle_alpha   90.00
_cell.angle_beta   90.00
_cell.angle_gamma   90.00
#
_symmetry.space_group_name_H-M   'P 1'
#
loop_
_entity.id
_entity.type
_entity.pdbx_description
1 polymer ?
#
loop_
_entity_poly.entity_id
_entity_poly.type
_entity_poly.pdbx_seq_one_letter_code
_entity_poly.pdbx_strand_id
1 'polypeptide(L)'
;MYFQTRDLAGIVIFAALWGVLNVTISPAFFQMFHLPFACDLIGFSALILATWWTRKLGTATFVGLIALIINMMVRPTALHFFGFFAASIVFDLLTFFSGYKRIFRKRLAGSITLFAISVFSAAVAGLIIGSFFMPPQALTSWGGMAGWAGLHAVGGIIGGAVGVTLMNALTVRGLTPKVESPDESRI
;
A
#
# COMPACT_ATOMS: atom_id res chain seq x y z
N MET A 1 -22.33 1.77 -12.47
CA MET A 1 -20.85 1.91 -12.60
C MET A 1 -20.22 1.51 -11.28
N TYR A 2 -19.25 0.60 -11.26
CA TYR A 2 -18.71 0.05 -10.00
C TYR A 2 -17.93 1.10 -9.18
N PHE A 3 -17.02 1.84 -9.82
CA PHE A 3 -16.38 3.02 -9.25
C PHE A 3 -17.12 4.30 -9.65
N GLN A 4 -17.32 5.19 -8.69
CA GLN A 4 -17.83 6.54 -8.93
C GLN A 4 -16.67 7.51 -9.21
N THR A 5 -16.97 8.69 -9.75
CA THR A 5 -15.98 9.75 -10.02
C THR A 5 -15.14 10.09 -8.77
N ARG A 6 -15.76 10.11 -7.59
CA ARG A 6 -15.06 10.32 -6.31
C ARG A 6 -14.06 9.21 -6.00
N ASP A 7 -14.41 7.96 -6.33
CA ASP A 7 -13.53 6.82 -6.08
C ASP A 7 -12.33 6.85 -7.02
N LEU A 8 -12.58 7.14 -8.30
CA LEU A 8 -11.52 7.32 -9.30
C LEU A 8 -10.59 8.46 -8.92
N ALA A 9 -11.13 9.60 -8.46
CA ALA A 9 -10.33 10.71 -7.97
C ALA A 9 -9.43 10.29 -6.79
N GLY A 10 -9.98 9.55 -5.83
CA GLY A 10 -9.20 9.01 -4.70
C GLY A 10 -8.08 8.08 -5.18
N ILE A 11 -8.40 7.11 -6.05
CA ILE A 11 -7.42 6.19 -6.63
C ILE A 11 -6.28 6.95 -7.31
N VAL A 12 -6.60 7.92 -8.17
CA VAL A 12 -5.60 8.69 -8.92
C VAL A 12 -4.73 9.55 -7.98
N ILE A 13 -5.32 10.23 -6.99
CA ILE A 13 -4.57 11.06 -6.04
C ILE A 13 -3.58 10.20 -5.24
N PHE A 14 -4.05 9.09 -4.66
CA PHE A 14 -3.17 8.23 -3.86
C PHE A 14 -2.16 7.46 -4.71
N ALA A 15 -2.49 7.15 -5.97
CA ALA A 15 -1.54 6.56 -6.91
C ALA A 15 -0.45 7.54 -7.32
N ALA A 16 -0.81 8.80 -7.59
CA ALA A 16 0.15 9.85 -7.88
C ALA A 16 1.04 10.12 -6.66
N LEU A 17 0.45 10.19 -5.46
CA LEU A 17 1.20 10.33 -4.21
C LEU A 17 2.20 9.18 -4.05
N TRP A 18 1.76 7.94 -4.27
CA TRP A 18 2.66 6.80 -4.18
C TRP A 18 3.75 6.87 -5.26
N GLY A 19 3.35 6.92 -6.53
CA GLY A 19 4.25 6.84 -7.68
C GLY A 19 5.29 7.96 -7.70
N VAL A 20 4.85 9.21 -7.56
CA VAL A 20 5.73 10.39 -7.62
C VAL A 20 6.68 10.45 -6.43
N LEU A 21 6.19 10.25 -5.20
CA LEU A 21 7.07 10.24 -4.04
C LEU A 21 8.04 9.05 -4.07
N ASN A 22 7.62 7.90 -4.59
CA ASN A 22 8.53 6.77 -4.71
C ASN A 22 9.66 7.08 -5.69
N VAL A 23 9.36 7.55 -6.90
CA VAL A 23 10.41 7.76 -7.89
C VAL A 23 11.38 8.89 -7.52
N THR A 24 10.94 9.84 -6.67
CA THR A 24 11.76 10.97 -6.23
C THR A 24 12.53 10.69 -4.94
N ILE A 25 11.87 10.15 -3.91
CA ILE A 25 12.45 10.04 -2.55
C ILE A 25 13.11 8.67 -2.33
N SER A 26 12.49 7.59 -2.82
CA SER A 26 12.92 6.24 -2.46
C SER A 26 14.31 5.88 -3.01
N PRO A 27 14.70 6.26 -4.26
CA PRO A 27 16.06 6.04 -4.73
C PRO A 27 17.11 6.72 -3.87
N ALA A 28 16.89 7.98 -3.48
CA ALA A 28 17.83 8.73 -2.65
C ALA A 28 17.98 8.09 -1.26
N PHE A 29 16.86 7.70 -0.64
CA PHE A 29 16.88 7.00 0.64
C PHE A 29 17.61 5.66 0.55
N PHE A 30 17.33 4.88 -0.50
CA PHE A 30 17.95 3.58 -0.71
C PHE A 30 19.46 3.71 -0.99
N GLN A 31 19.90 4.70 -1.75
CA GLN A 31 21.33 4.94 -2.00
C GLN A 31 22.08 5.32 -0.72
N MET A 32 21.44 6.05 0.18
CA MET A 32 22.06 6.50 1.43
C MET A 32 22.12 5.38 2.48
N PHE A 33 21.04 4.63 2.66
CA PHE A 33 20.90 3.69 3.77
C PHE A 33 20.89 2.22 3.35
N HIS A 34 20.72 1.92 2.06
CA HIS A 34 20.52 0.57 1.51
C HIS A 34 19.31 -0.16 2.13
N LEU A 35 18.30 0.61 2.57
CA LEU A 35 17.10 0.13 3.26
C LEU A 35 15.83 0.43 2.46
N PRO A 36 14.88 -0.53 2.33
CA PRO A 36 13.66 -0.35 1.54
C PRO A 36 12.54 0.41 2.27
N PHE A 37 12.76 0.96 3.47
CA PHE A 37 11.66 1.46 4.30
C PHE A 37 10.85 2.61 3.69
N ALA A 38 11.49 3.49 2.91
CA ALA A 38 10.83 4.65 2.34
C ALA A 38 9.76 4.26 1.30
N CYS A 39 10.03 3.27 0.45
CA CYS A 39 9.09 2.85 -0.57
C CYS A 39 7.86 2.16 0.04
N ASP A 40 8.09 1.28 1.02
CA ASP A 40 7.01 0.64 1.79
C ASP A 40 6.18 1.67 2.58
N LEU A 41 6.83 2.62 3.25
CA LEU A 41 6.15 3.66 4.04
C LEU A 41 5.14 4.43 3.18
N ILE A 42 5.61 4.95 2.03
CA ILE A 42 4.80 5.75 1.13
C ILE A 42 3.68 4.88 0.54
N GLY A 43 4.02 3.68 0.06
CA GLY A 43 3.07 2.78 -0.59
C GLY A 43 1.94 2.36 0.33
N PHE A 44 2.25 1.76 1.48
CA PHE A 44 1.22 1.25 2.37
C PHE A 44 0.40 2.36 3.05
N SER A 45 1.00 3.53 3.30
CA SER A 45 0.21 4.70 3.74
C SER A 45 -0.82 5.10 2.70
N ALA A 46 -0.43 5.17 1.42
CA ALA A 46 -1.33 5.48 0.31
C ALA A 46 -2.41 4.41 0.11
N LEU A 47 -2.06 3.12 0.17
CA LEU A 47 -3.02 2.01 0.03
C LEU A 47 -4.07 2.02 1.14
N ILE A 48 -3.67 2.25 2.39
CA ILE A 48 -4.61 2.35 3.52
C ILE A 48 -5.58 3.51 3.30
N LEU A 49 -5.08 4.69 2.94
CA LEU A 49 -5.91 5.88 2.74
C LEU A 49 -6.86 5.72 1.54
N ALA A 50 -6.38 5.19 0.42
CA ALA A 50 -7.20 4.92 -0.76
C ALA A 50 -8.31 3.91 -0.48
N THR A 51 -7.96 2.82 0.21
CA THR A 51 -8.91 1.75 0.52
C THR A 51 -9.92 2.21 1.57
N TRP A 52 -9.50 3.02 2.54
CA TRP A 52 -10.40 3.68 3.47
C TRP A 52 -11.36 4.63 2.78
N TRP A 53 -10.89 5.41 1.80
CA TRP A 53 -11.67 6.38 1.05
C TRP A 53 -12.75 5.72 0.19
N THR A 54 -12.39 4.66 -0.52
CA THR A 54 -13.26 4.04 -1.53
C THR A 54 -14.05 2.84 -1.01
N ARG A 55 -13.47 2.04 -0.11
CA ARG A 55 -14.05 0.82 0.50
C ARG A 55 -14.57 -0.19 -0.52
N LYS A 56 -13.84 -0.35 -1.63
CA LYS A 56 -14.18 -1.21 -2.76
C LYS A 56 -12.98 -2.08 -3.14
N LEU A 57 -13.26 -3.32 -3.55
CA LEU A 57 -12.26 -4.24 -4.09
C LEU A 57 -11.72 -3.67 -5.41
N GLY A 58 -10.42 -3.78 -5.62
CA GLY A 58 -9.74 -3.28 -6.81
C GLY A 58 -9.07 -1.92 -6.57
N THR A 59 -9.43 -1.19 -5.51
CA THR A 59 -8.83 0.13 -5.24
C THR A 59 -7.33 0.02 -5.04
N ALA A 60 -6.86 -0.81 -4.11
CA ALA A 60 -5.44 -0.93 -3.82
C ALA A 60 -4.67 -1.49 -5.04
N THR A 61 -5.30 -2.38 -5.81
CA THR A 61 -4.76 -2.90 -7.06
C THR A 61 -4.56 -1.79 -8.09
N PHE A 62 -5.56 -0.94 -8.34
CA PHE A 62 -5.44 0.18 -9.28
C PHE A 62 -4.43 1.22 -8.84
N VAL A 63 -4.38 1.52 -7.53
CA VAL A 63 -3.38 2.44 -6.97
C VAL A 63 -1.96 1.91 -7.25
N GLY A 64 -1.72 0.62 -7.01
CA GLY A 64 -0.43 -0.01 -7.31
C GLY A 64 -0.11 -0.10 -8.80
N LEU A 65 -1.09 -0.39 -9.65
CA LEU A 65 -0.90 -0.44 -11.10
C LEU A 65 -0.46 0.93 -11.64
N ILE A 66 -1.15 2.01 -11.24
CA ILE A 66 -0.81 3.36 -11.68
C ILE A 66 0.57 3.77 -11.12
N ALA A 67 0.87 3.46 -9.85
CA ALA A 67 2.17 3.74 -9.27
C ALA A 67 3.31 2.99 -9.98
N LEU A 68 3.08 1.74 -10.40
CA LEU A 68 3.99 0.96 -11.24
C LEU A 68 4.22 1.64 -12.60
N ILE A 69 3.14 2.05 -13.28
CA ILE A 69 3.24 2.76 -14.57
C ILE A 69 4.07 4.04 -14.42
N ILE A 70 3.78 4.87 -13.40
CA ILE A 70 4.53 6.11 -13.15
C ILE A 70 6.02 5.81 -12.93
N ASN A 71 6.35 4.84 -12.09
CA ASN A 71 7.75 4.50 -11.81
C ASN A 71 8.47 3.95 -13.04
N MET A 72 7.80 3.14 -13.86
CA MET A 72 8.36 2.61 -15.12
C MET A 72 8.52 3.69 -16.19
N MET A 73 7.61 4.66 -16.28
CA MET A 73 7.72 5.78 -17.23
C MET A 73 8.90 6.69 -16.90
N VAL A 74 9.13 6.96 -15.62
CA VAL A 74 10.21 7.86 -15.17
C VAL A 74 11.54 7.11 -15.04
N ARG A 75 11.51 5.86 -14.58
CA ARG A 75 12.69 5.00 -14.40
C ARG A 75 12.40 3.56 -14.87
N PRO A 76 12.55 3.27 -16.18
CA PRO A 76 12.24 1.96 -16.76
C PRO A 76 12.98 0.77 -16.14
N THR A 77 14.12 1.02 -15.48
CA THR A 77 14.92 -0.01 -14.82
C THR A 77 14.44 -0.38 -13.41
N ALA A 78 13.41 0.27 -12.87
CA ALA A 78 12.89 0.02 -11.52
C ALA A 78 12.03 -1.26 -11.41
N LEU A 79 12.49 -2.38 -11.98
CA LEU A 79 11.69 -3.62 -12.12
C LEU A 79 11.22 -4.21 -10.78
N HIS A 80 11.92 -3.92 -9.68
CA HIS A 80 11.46 -4.30 -8.33
C HIS A 80 10.06 -3.78 -7.97
N PHE A 81 9.56 -2.75 -8.67
CA PHE A 81 8.21 -2.22 -8.48
C PHE A 81 7.09 -3.23 -8.83
N PHE A 82 7.38 -4.29 -9.59
CA PHE A 82 6.45 -5.40 -9.77
C PHE A 82 6.14 -6.13 -8.45
N GLY A 83 7.11 -6.24 -7.53
CA GLY A 83 6.86 -6.80 -6.21
C GLY A 83 5.92 -5.94 -5.37
N PHE A 84 6.04 -4.62 -5.49
CA PHE A 84 5.12 -3.66 -4.86
C PHE A 84 3.71 -3.72 -5.44
N PHE A 85 3.57 -3.90 -6.76
CA PHE A 85 2.28 -4.12 -7.40
C PHE A 85 1.64 -5.44 -6.93
N ALA A 86 2.40 -6.52 -6.86
CA ALA A 86 1.90 -7.78 -6.31
C ALA A 86 1.43 -7.63 -4.86
N ALA A 87 2.17 -6.90 -4.03
CA ALA A 87 1.78 -6.59 -2.66
C ALA A 87 0.51 -5.75 -2.55
N SER A 88 0.26 -4.85 -3.52
CA SER A 88 -0.98 -4.06 -3.54
C SER A 88 -2.20 -4.92 -3.86
N ILE A 89 -2.05 -5.94 -4.72
CA ILE A 89 -3.09 -6.96 -4.96
C ILE A 89 -3.36 -7.75 -3.68
N VAL A 90 -2.31 -8.23 -3.01
CA VAL A 90 -2.44 -8.97 -1.74
C VAL A 90 -3.14 -8.11 -0.68
N PHE A 91 -2.75 -6.83 -0.56
CA PHE A 91 -3.40 -5.88 0.34
C PHE A 91 -4.90 -5.73 0.04
N ASP A 92 -5.26 -5.58 -1.24
CA ASP A 92 -6.63 -5.41 -1.70
C ASP A 92 -7.50 -6.62 -1.32
N LEU A 93 -7.01 -7.83 -1.65
CA LEU A 93 -7.70 -9.09 -1.39
C LEU A 93 -7.88 -9.33 0.11
N LEU A 94 -6.82 -9.17 0.91
CA LEU A 94 -6.90 -9.35 2.36
C LEU A 94 -7.84 -8.35 3.02
N THR A 95 -7.87 -7.11 2.55
CA THR A 95 -8.78 -6.08 3.07
C THR A 95 -10.22 -6.41 2.69
N PHE A 96 -10.45 -6.89 1.47
CA PHE A 96 -11.77 -7.35 1.02
C PHE A 96 -12.27 -8.54 1.85
N PHE A 97 -11.46 -9.60 2.02
CA PHE A 97 -11.85 -10.78 2.80
C PHE A 97 -12.07 -10.48 4.28
N SER A 98 -11.33 -9.51 4.83
CA SER A 98 -11.53 -9.03 6.20
C SER A 98 -12.82 -8.21 6.36
N GLY A 99 -13.41 -7.75 5.26
CA GLY A 99 -14.69 -7.07 5.17
C GLY A 99 -14.61 -5.58 5.52
N TYR A 100 -14.80 -4.71 4.53
CA TYR A 100 -14.69 -3.25 4.71
C TYR A 100 -15.58 -2.69 5.84
N LYS A 101 -16.80 -3.21 6.01
CA LYS A 101 -17.70 -2.81 7.11
C LYS A 101 -17.12 -3.13 8.48
N ARG A 102 -16.41 -4.25 8.63
CA ARG A 102 -15.79 -4.66 9.90
C ARG A 102 -14.59 -3.77 10.21
N ILE A 103 -13.73 -3.57 9.22
CA ILE A 103 -12.50 -2.77 9.32
C ILE A 103 -12.84 -1.32 9.65
N PHE A 104 -13.73 -0.68 8.90
CA PHE A 104 -13.94 0.76 9.06
C PHE A 104 -14.99 1.16 10.09
N ARG A 105 -15.76 0.20 10.65
CA ARG A 105 -16.71 0.47 11.74
C ARG A 105 -16.08 0.36 13.13
N LYS A 106 -15.23 -0.65 13.35
CA LYS A 106 -14.59 -0.87 14.66
C LYS A 106 -13.19 -0.24 14.66
N ARG A 107 -13.07 1.03 15.09
CA ARG A 107 -11.84 1.83 14.98
C ARG A 107 -10.56 1.07 15.39
N LEU A 108 -10.52 0.49 16.60
CA LEU A 108 -9.33 -0.20 17.10
C LEU A 108 -9.06 -1.51 16.34
N ALA A 109 -10.05 -2.42 16.29
CA ALA A 109 -9.88 -3.71 15.63
C ALA A 109 -9.56 -3.58 14.12
N GLY A 110 -10.18 -2.61 13.45
CA GLY A 110 -9.90 -2.30 12.05
C GLY A 110 -8.52 -1.71 11.83
N SER A 111 -8.08 -0.82 12.71
CA SER A 111 -6.71 -0.27 12.70
C SER A 111 -5.67 -1.39 12.84
N ILE A 112 -5.87 -2.30 13.80
CA ILE A 112 -4.99 -3.46 13.99
C ILE A 112 -5.01 -4.37 12.75
N THR A 113 -6.18 -4.59 12.16
CA THR A 113 -6.33 -5.43 10.95
C THR A 113 -5.59 -4.81 9.77
N LEU A 114 -5.79 -3.52 9.48
CA LEU A 114 -5.09 -2.82 8.39
C LEU A 114 -3.59 -2.77 8.59
N PHE A 115 -3.16 -2.56 9.83
CA PHE A 115 -1.74 -2.61 10.20
C PHE A 115 -1.16 -3.99 9.92
N ALA A 116 -1.82 -5.08 10.35
CA ALA A 116 -1.36 -6.44 10.11
C ALA A 116 -1.30 -6.78 8.61
N ILE A 117 -2.33 -6.37 7.84
CA ILE A 117 -2.36 -6.56 6.38
C ILE A 117 -1.21 -5.80 5.72
N SER A 118 -0.94 -4.54 6.14
CA SER A 118 0.18 -3.75 5.65
C SER A 118 1.52 -4.46 5.84
N VAL A 119 1.80 -4.92 7.07
CA VAL A 119 3.05 -5.62 7.40
C VAL A 119 3.20 -6.91 6.59
N PHE A 120 2.13 -7.70 6.48
CA PHE A 120 2.15 -8.94 5.73
C PHE A 120 2.35 -8.70 4.23
N SER A 121 1.60 -7.78 3.63
CA SER A 121 1.75 -7.42 2.22
C SER A 121 3.15 -6.89 1.91
N ALA A 122 3.75 -6.12 2.82
CA ALA A 122 5.12 -5.65 2.67
C ALA A 122 6.11 -6.81 2.69
N ALA A 123 5.97 -7.74 3.61
CA ALA A 123 6.79 -8.96 3.64
C ALA A 123 6.69 -9.75 2.32
N VAL A 124 5.48 -9.86 1.75
CA VAL A 124 5.28 -10.47 0.42
C VAL A 124 6.00 -9.68 -0.68
N ALA A 125 5.95 -8.34 -0.66
CA ALA A 125 6.72 -7.50 -1.57
C ALA A 125 8.21 -7.84 -1.47
N GLY A 126 8.74 -7.89 -0.25
CA GLY A 126 10.14 -8.22 0.01
C GLY A 126 10.52 -9.61 -0.50
N LEU A 127 9.68 -10.63 -0.29
CA LEU A 127 9.92 -11.97 -0.83
C LEU A 127 10.01 -11.98 -2.36
N ILE A 128 9.07 -11.32 -3.05
CA ILE A 128 9.08 -11.24 -4.52
C ILE A 128 10.30 -10.44 -5.00
N ILE A 129 10.58 -9.30 -4.36
CA ILE A 129 11.70 -8.43 -4.73
C ILE A 129 13.03 -9.15 -4.57
N GLY A 130 13.26 -9.79 -3.42
CA GLY A 130 14.50 -10.50 -3.17
C GLY A 130 14.69 -11.73 -4.05
N SER A 131 13.60 -12.39 -4.46
CA SER A 131 13.68 -13.59 -5.31
C SER A 131 14.04 -13.27 -6.77
N PHE A 132 13.52 -12.18 -7.31
CA PHE A 132 13.62 -11.91 -8.76
C PHE A 132 14.49 -10.70 -9.12
N PHE A 133 14.69 -9.75 -8.20
CA PHE A 133 15.23 -8.43 -8.54
C PHE A 133 16.45 -8.03 -7.70
N MET A 134 16.82 -8.78 -6.65
CA MET A 134 17.99 -8.48 -5.82
C MET A 134 19.20 -9.34 -6.20
N PRO A 135 20.41 -8.75 -6.26
CA PRO A 135 21.63 -9.53 -6.47
C PRO A 135 21.93 -10.39 -5.23
N PRO A 136 22.45 -11.63 -5.39
CA PRO A 136 22.69 -12.55 -4.28
C PRO A 136 23.56 -11.95 -3.17
N GLN A 137 24.56 -11.14 -3.51
CA GLN A 137 25.46 -10.51 -2.56
C GLN A 137 24.72 -9.54 -1.62
N ALA A 138 23.83 -8.70 -2.17
CA ALA A 138 23.01 -7.79 -1.38
C ALA A 138 21.98 -8.53 -0.53
N LEU A 139 21.46 -9.66 -1.03
CA LEU A 139 20.55 -10.48 -0.24
C LEU A 139 21.27 -11.10 0.96
N THR A 140 22.47 -11.63 0.77
CA THR A 140 23.27 -12.22 1.87
C THR A 140 23.66 -11.20 2.94
N SER A 141 23.98 -9.95 2.57
CA SER A 141 24.34 -8.91 3.55
C SER A 141 23.19 -8.54 4.49
N TRP A 142 21.95 -8.80 4.06
CA TRP A 142 20.75 -8.52 4.84
C TRP A 142 20.15 -9.75 5.51
N GLY A 143 20.91 -10.82 5.70
CA GLY A 143 20.42 -12.04 6.34
C GLY A 143 19.61 -12.94 5.39
N GLY A 144 19.89 -12.85 4.10
CA GLY A 144 19.25 -13.66 3.07
C GLY A 144 17.81 -13.23 2.78
N MET A 145 17.05 -14.16 2.20
CA MET A 145 15.67 -13.90 1.76
C MET A 145 14.75 -13.50 2.93
N ALA A 146 14.91 -14.17 4.08
CA ALA A 146 14.12 -13.89 5.27
C ALA A 146 14.42 -12.49 5.84
N GLY A 147 15.69 -12.10 5.92
CA GLY A 147 16.04 -10.78 6.43
C GLY A 147 15.62 -9.66 5.48
N TRP A 148 15.73 -9.85 4.17
CA TRP A 148 15.22 -8.88 3.18
C TRP A 148 13.69 -8.72 3.24
N ALA A 149 12.95 -9.82 3.35
CA ALA A 149 11.50 -9.76 3.58
C ALA A 149 11.16 -9.09 4.92
N GLY A 150 11.97 -9.34 5.96
CA GLY A 150 11.87 -8.68 7.26
C GLY A 150 12.06 -7.17 7.19
N LEU A 151 13.01 -6.68 6.38
CA LEU A 151 13.18 -5.24 6.17
C LEU A 151 11.95 -4.59 5.55
N HIS A 152 11.37 -5.22 4.53
CA HIS A 152 10.11 -4.74 3.98
C HIS A 152 8.97 -4.81 4.99
N ALA A 153 8.89 -5.87 5.80
CA ALA A 153 7.92 -5.95 6.88
C ALA A 153 8.04 -4.77 7.87
N VAL A 154 9.27 -4.34 8.20
CA VAL A 154 9.52 -3.13 9.00
C VAL A 154 9.05 -1.87 8.27
N GLY A 155 9.30 -1.76 6.97
CA GLY A 155 8.72 -0.70 6.14
C GLY A 155 7.19 -0.68 6.19
N GLY A 156 6.56 -1.86 6.14
CA GLY A 156 5.13 -2.07 6.30
C GLY A 156 4.58 -1.74 7.69
N ILE A 157 5.39 -1.89 8.75
CA ILE A 157 5.06 -1.41 10.11
C ILE A 157 4.96 0.12 10.09
N ILE A 158 5.95 0.80 9.52
CA ILE A 158 6.00 2.26 9.51
C ILE A 158 4.88 2.82 8.62
N GLY A 159 4.74 2.30 7.40
CA GLY A 159 3.66 2.69 6.48
C GLY A 159 2.28 2.37 7.03
N GLY A 160 2.13 1.21 7.69
CA GLY A 160 0.90 0.81 8.35
C GLY A 160 0.52 1.76 9.49
N ALA A 161 1.47 2.08 10.36
CA ALA A 161 1.27 2.99 11.48
C ALA A 161 0.92 4.41 11.01
N VAL A 162 1.64 4.94 10.02
CA VAL A 162 1.37 6.25 9.43
C VAL A 162 0.00 6.27 8.75
N GLY A 163 -0.28 5.32 7.86
CA GLY A 163 -1.56 5.23 7.16
C GLY A 163 -2.77 5.13 8.08
N VAL A 164 -2.70 4.24 9.08
CA VAL A 164 -3.76 4.08 10.09
C VAL A 164 -3.91 5.35 10.94
N THR A 165 -2.81 6.00 11.33
CA THR A 165 -2.85 7.24 12.12
C THR A 165 -3.50 8.37 11.33
N LEU A 166 -3.11 8.56 10.06
CA LEU A 166 -3.71 9.57 9.18
C LEU A 166 -5.20 9.30 8.95
N MET A 167 -5.57 8.06 8.62
CA MET A 167 -6.96 7.63 8.46
C MET A 167 -7.79 7.98 9.71
N ASN A 168 -7.27 7.63 10.89
CA ASN A 168 -7.94 7.89 12.16
C ASN A 168 -8.04 9.39 12.46
N ALA A 169 -6.99 10.17 12.21
CA ALA A 169 -6.99 11.61 12.42
C ALA A 169 -8.01 12.32 11.52
N LEU A 170 -8.09 11.93 10.25
CA LEU A 170 -9.09 12.46 9.31
C LEU A 170 -10.51 12.09 9.75
N THR A 171 -10.72 10.83 10.15
CA THR A 171 -12.02 10.34 10.66
C THR A 171 -12.48 11.12 11.89
N VAL A 172 -11.59 11.37 12.86
CA VAL A 172 -11.91 12.16 14.08
C VAL A 172 -12.26 13.60 13.75
N ARG A 173 -11.69 14.17 12.68
CA ARG A 173 -12.01 15.52 12.18
C ARG A 173 -13.30 15.58 11.36
N GLY A 174 -14.07 14.50 11.30
CA GLY A 174 -15.33 14.42 10.54
C GLY A 174 -15.14 14.21 9.04
N LEU A 175 -13.91 14.11 8.55
CA LEU A 175 -13.61 13.75 7.16
C LEU A 175 -13.77 12.24 7.00
N THR A 176 -15.02 11.81 6.90
CA THR A 176 -15.37 10.41 6.64
C THR A 176 -15.93 10.26 5.23
N PRO A 177 -15.59 9.18 4.52
CA PRO A 177 -16.19 8.92 3.21
C PRO A 177 -17.69 8.72 3.38
N LYS A 178 -18.51 9.41 2.58
CA LYS A 178 -19.94 9.08 2.48
C LYS A 178 -20.04 7.65 1.94
N VAL A 179 -20.49 6.73 2.77
CA VAL A 179 -20.77 5.35 2.38
C VAL A 179 -22.18 5.35 1.82
N GLU A 180 -22.33 5.25 0.50
CA GLU A 180 -23.63 4.84 -0.05
C GLU A 180 -23.83 3.38 0.36
N SER A 181 -24.91 3.11 1.08
CA SER A 181 -25.24 1.75 1.48
C SER A 181 -25.57 0.93 0.22
N PRO A 182 -25.15 -0.34 0.10
CA PRO A 182 -25.60 -1.20 -0.99
C PRO A 182 -27.13 -1.46 -0.99
N ASP A 183 -27.85 -1.00 0.02
CA ASP A 183 -29.27 -1.29 0.25
C ASP A 183 -30.23 -0.31 -0.44
N GLU A 184 -29.74 0.85 -0.91
CA GLU A 184 -30.59 1.88 -1.55
C GLU A 184 -30.81 1.67 -3.05
N SER A 185 -30.24 0.62 -3.63
CA SER A 185 -30.45 0.25 -5.05
C SER A 185 -31.34 -0.98 -5.23
N ARG A 186 -32.00 -1.43 -4.16
CA ARG A 186 -32.92 -2.56 -4.15
C ARG A 186 -34.19 -2.26 -3.34
N ILE A 187 -34.87 -1.16 -3.67
CA ILE A 187 -36.32 -1.01 -3.49
C ILE A 187 -36.85 -0.25 -4.71
#